data_AF-E3CE84-F1
#
_entry.id   AF-E3CE84-F1
#
_cell.length_a   1.000
_cell.length_b   1.000
_cell.length_c   1.000
_cell.angle_alpha   90.00
_cell.angle_beta   90.00
_cell.angle_gamma   90.00
#
_symmetry.space_group_name_H-M   'P 1'
#
loop_
_entity.id
_entity.type
_entity.pdbx_description
1 polymer ?
#
loop_
_entity_poly.entity_id
_entity_poly.type
_entity_poly.pdbx_seq_one_letter_code
_entity_poly.pdbx_strand_id
1 'polypeptide(L)'
;MDKLVGGLSLGQAKGGEPFFPLGADEDAPALEGEIIYYDQEGAVCRCLNWREAQRTMLTEDTKDAILVIEAINEEQAKRAQTAMQELKDLAKDYFGVEGTIYQLRAEHASIEV
;
A
#
# COMPACT_ATOMS: atom_id res chain seq x y z
N MET A 1 2.27 8.69 6.31
CA MET A 1 3.36 8.48 5.33
C MET A 1 4.69 8.42 6.05
N ASP A 2 4.83 9.12 7.17
CA ASP A 2 6.01 9.13 8.08
C ASP A 2 6.56 7.77 8.53
N LYS A 3 5.76 6.70 8.42
CA LYS A 3 6.18 5.33 8.73
C LYS A 3 6.79 4.59 7.54
N LEU A 4 6.73 5.16 6.34
CA LEU A 4 7.34 4.61 5.13
C LEU A 4 8.73 5.20 4.94
N VAL A 5 9.67 4.39 4.47
CA VAL A 5 11.04 4.83 4.21
C VAL A 5 11.33 4.79 2.71
N GLY A 6 11.48 5.97 2.12
CA GLY A 6 11.90 6.13 0.72
C GLY A 6 10.82 5.79 -0.32
N GLY A 7 9.55 5.92 0.06
CA GLY A 7 8.43 5.72 -0.85
C GLY A 7 7.64 4.43 -0.61
N LEU A 8 6.74 4.13 -1.55
CA LEU A 8 6.02 2.87 -1.63
C LEU A 8 6.24 2.25 -3.01
N SER A 9 6.68 1.00 -3.03
CA SER A 9 6.89 0.21 -4.25
C SER A 9 5.97 -1.01 -4.27
N LEU A 10 5.50 -1.39 -5.45
CA LEU A 10 4.78 -2.62 -5.75
C LEU A 10 5.71 -3.52 -6.55
N GLY A 11 5.88 -4.78 -6.14
CA GLY A 11 6.76 -5.67 -6.88
C GLY A 11 6.74 -7.10 -6.38
N GLN A 12 7.55 -7.93 -7.03
CA GLN A 12 7.73 -9.30 -6.62
C GLN A 12 8.82 -9.39 -5.54
N ALA A 13 8.48 -10.04 -4.43
CA ALA A 13 9.38 -10.32 -3.32
C ALA A 13 10.51 -11.26 -3.78
N LYS A 14 11.74 -10.96 -3.33
CA LYS A 14 12.88 -11.85 -3.43
C LYS A 14 12.82 -12.96 -2.37
N GLY A 15 12.05 -12.75 -1.32
CA GLY A 15 11.97 -13.63 -0.16
C GLY A 15 12.89 -13.15 0.96
N GLY A 16 12.38 -13.22 2.19
CA GLY A 16 13.08 -12.81 3.39
C GLY A 16 12.94 -11.32 3.73
N GLU A 17 12.19 -10.53 2.95
CA GLU A 17 11.89 -9.15 3.31
C GLU A 17 11.23 -9.08 4.70
N PRO A 18 11.71 -8.20 5.61
CA PRO A 18 11.16 -8.09 6.96
C PRO A 18 9.66 -7.78 6.93
N PHE A 19 8.91 -8.52 7.75
CA PHE A 19 7.47 -8.33 7.87
C PHE A 19 6.98 -8.87 9.22
N PHE A 20 6.55 -7.96 10.09
CA PHE A 20 5.84 -8.29 11.32
C PHE A 20 4.34 -8.04 11.10
N PRO A 21 3.51 -9.07 10.93
CA PRO A 21 2.10 -8.90 10.59
C PRO A 21 1.33 -8.19 11.69
N LEU A 22 0.37 -7.35 11.32
CA LEU A 22 -0.55 -6.76 12.27
C LEU A 22 -1.32 -7.85 13.04
N GLY A 23 -1.29 -7.75 14.38
CA GLY A 23 -1.97 -8.67 15.29
C GLY A 23 -1.33 -10.06 15.41
N ALA A 24 -0.10 -10.24 14.94
CA ALA A 24 0.68 -11.45 15.16
C ALA A 24 1.65 -11.31 16.35
N ASP A 25 2.16 -12.44 16.83
CA ASP A 25 3.15 -12.51 17.90
C ASP A 25 4.58 -12.79 17.38
N GLU A 26 4.72 -13.09 16.08
CA GLU A 26 5.98 -13.46 15.45
C GLU A 26 6.14 -12.86 14.05
N ASP A 27 7.40 -12.70 13.64
CA ASP A 27 7.76 -12.28 12.28
C ASP A 27 7.33 -13.33 11.25
N ALA A 28 6.86 -12.86 10.10
CA ALA A 28 6.56 -13.69 8.96
C ALA A 28 7.13 -13.02 7.70
N PRO A 29 8.45 -13.12 7.45
CA PRO A 29 9.07 -12.52 6.28
C PRO A 29 8.36 -12.88 4.97
N ALA A 30 8.46 -12.01 3.96
CA ALA A 30 7.86 -12.28 2.67
C ALA A 30 8.46 -13.55 2.04
N LEU A 31 7.63 -14.28 1.29
CA LEU A 31 8.09 -15.46 0.55
C LEU A 31 8.50 -15.04 -0.86
N GLU A 32 9.50 -15.74 -1.42
CA GLU A 32 9.93 -15.51 -2.79
C GLU A 32 8.75 -15.64 -3.75
N GLY A 33 8.62 -14.67 -4.65
CA GLY A 33 7.58 -14.67 -5.68
C GLY A 33 6.26 -14.01 -5.29
N GLU A 34 6.05 -13.68 -4.00
CA GLU A 34 4.87 -12.93 -3.55
C GLU A 34 4.83 -11.54 -4.20
N ILE A 35 3.66 -11.08 -4.62
CA ILE A 35 3.49 -9.67 -4.99
C ILE A 35 3.27 -8.89 -3.70
N ILE A 36 4.13 -7.92 -3.42
CA ILE A 36 4.13 -7.18 -2.16
C ILE A 36 4.15 -5.68 -2.42
N TYR A 37 3.60 -4.92 -1.48
CA TYR A 37 3.95 -3.52 -1.30
C TYR A 37 5.11 -3.45 -0.32
N TYR A 38 6.14 -2.67 -0.63
CA TYR A 38 7.34 -2.57 0.20
C TYR A 38 7.97 -1.18 0.14
N ASP A 39 8.72 -0.86 1.17
CA ASP A 39 9.58 0.32 1.25
C ASP A 39 11.04 -0.13 1.51
N GLN A 40 11.93 0.79 1.88
CA GLN A 40 13.33 0.45 2.13
C GLN A 40 13.56 -0.37 3.42
N GLU A 41 12.58 -0.46 4.32
CA GLU A 41 12.70 -1.22 5.58
C GLU A 41 12.07 -2.62 5.50
N GLY A 42 11.13 -2.85 4.58
CA GLY A 42 10.57 -4.18 4.36
C GLY A 42 9.21 -4.17 3.70
N ALA A 43 8.49 -5.29 3.82
CA ALA A 43 7.15 -5.39 3.28
C ALA A 43 6.18 -4.55 4.13
N VAL A 44 5.33 -3.79 3.44
CA VAL A 44 4.21 -3.02 3.95
C VAL A 44 2.95 -3.88 3.92
N CYS A 45 2.70 -4.54 2.79
CA CYS A 45 1.65 -5.52 2.61
C CYS A 45 2.16 -6.72 1.81
N ARG A 46 1.70 -7.93 2.15
CA ARG A 46 2.04 -9.18 1.47
C ARG A 46 0.87 -9.75 0.69
N CYS A 47 1.21 -10.44 -0.40
CA CYS A 47 0.27 -11.05 -1.35
C CYS A 47 -0.79 -10.06 -1.78
N LEU A 48 -0.38 -9.01 -2.50
CA LEU A 48 -1.18 -7.83 -2.75
C LEU A 48 -1.51 -7.13 -1.40
N ASN A 49 -2.69 -6.53 -1.24
CA ASN A 49 -3.11 -5.93 0.02
C ASN A 49 -3.81 -6.92 0.96
N TRP A 50 -3.37 -8.20 1.00
CA TRP A 50 -4.01 -9.24 1.82
C TRP A 50 -3.61 -9.19 3.31
N ARG A 51 -2.32 -9.01 3.60
CA ARG A 51 -1.82 -8.97 4.97
C ARG A 51 -0.90 -7.79 5.17
N GLU A 52 -1.20 -6.96 6.17
CA GLU A 52 -0.50 -5.71 6.44
C GLU A 52 0.53 -5.84 7.56
N ALA A 53 1.61 -5.06 7.48
CA ALA A 53 2.63 -4.95 8.50
C ALA A 53 2.15 -4.04 9.64
N GLN A 54 2.46 -4.41 10.88
CA GLN A 54 2.13 -3.59 12.05
C GLN A 54 2.82 -2.22 12.03
N ARG A 55 4.04 -2.15 11.48
CA ARG A 55 4.87 -0.93 11.43
C ARG A 55 4.19 0.25 10.75
N THR A 56 3.40 -0.02 9.70
CA THR A 56 2.78 0.97 8.82
C THR A 56 1.27 1.12 9.03
N MET A 57 0.74 0.54 10.11
CA MET A 57 -0.66 0.66 10.52
C MET A 57 -1.08 2.13 10.74
N LEU A 58 -2.33 2.44 10.42
CA LEU A 58 -2.96 3.70 10.80
C LEU A 58 -3.17 3.76 12.32
N THR A 59 -2.86 4.92 12.90
CA THR A 59 -3.05 5.20 14.33
C THR A 59 -3.88 6.46 14.50
N GLU A 60 -4.30 6.78 15.73
CA GLU A 60 -5.00 8.04 16.02
C GLU A 60 -4.16 9.28 15.67
N ASP A 61 -2.84 9.15 15.66
CA ASP A 61 -1.92 10.23 15.31
C ASP A 61 -1.71 10.39 13.80
N THR A 62 -2.18 9.47 12.96
CA THR A 62 -1.94 9.51 11.52
C THR A 62 -2.57 10.76 10.87
N LYS A 63 -1.76 11.53 10.14
CA LYS A 63 -2.19 12.71 9.37
C LYS A 63 -2.13 12.48 7.85
N ASP A 64 -1.11 11.75 7.40
CA ASP A 64 -0.93 11.40 5.99
C ASP A 64 -1.02 9.88 5.80
N ALA A 65 -1.82 9.44 4.84
CA ALA A 65 -2.05 8.01 4.58
C ALA A 65 -2.02 7.69 3.09
N ILE A 66 -1.58 6.49 2.76
CA ILE A 66 -1.73 5.89 1.43
C ILE A 66 -2.87 4.88 1.53
N LEU A 67 -3.83 4.98 0.61
CA LEU A 67 -4.90 4.01 0.44
C LEU A 67 -4.70 3.34 -0.92
N VAL A 68 -4.89 2.01 -0.96
CA VAL A 68 -4.66 1.21 -2.17
C VAL A 68 -5.96 0.53 -2.60
N ILE A 69 -6.20 0.51 -3.92
CA ILE A 69 -7.21 -0.32 -4.57
C ILE A 69 -6.52 -1.07 -5.70
N GLU A 70 -6.76 -2.37 -5.76
CA GLU A 70 -6.02 -3.28 -6.62
C GLU A 70 -6.86 -3.79 -7.79
N ALA A 71 -6.21 -4.00 -8.93
CA ALA A 71 -6.83 -4.52 -10.14
C ALA A 71 -5.84 -5.40 -10.91
N ILE A 72 -6.29 -6.58 -11.35
CA ILE A 72 -5.47 -7.53 -12.12
C ILE A 72 -5.86 -7.59 -13.61
N ASN A 73 -6.87 -6.82 -14.02
CA ASN A 73 -7.30 -6.73 -15.42
C ASN A 73 -7.88 -5.34 -15.74
N GLU A 74 -8.10 -5.07 -17.02
CA GLU A 74 -8.56 -3.76 -17.51
C GLU A 74 -9.94 -3.36 -16.99
N GLU A 75 -10.85 -4.31 -16.85
CA GLU A 75 -12.20 -4.03 -16.34
C GLU A 75 -12.15 -3.61 -14.87
N GLN A 76 -11.34 -4.31 -14.07
CA GLN A 76 -11.07 -3.98 -12.68
C GLN A 76 -10.35 -2.64 -12.56
N ALA A 77 -9.41 -2.33 -13.46
CA ALA A 77 -8.71 -1.05 -13.44
C ALA A 77 -9.67 0.13 -13.68
N LYS A 78 -10.64 -0.01 -14.58
CA LYS A 78 -11.66 1.02 -14.83
C LYS A 78 -12.52 1.28 -13.59
N ARG A 79 -13.03 0.24 -12.93
CA ARG A 79 -13.82 0.40 -11.69
C ARG A 79 -12.97 0.91 -10.52
N ALA A 80 -11.70 0.50 -10.41
CA ALA A 80 -10.78 0.98 -9.39
C ALA A 80 -10.51 2.47 -9.54
N GLN A 81 -10.34 2.96 -10.77
CA GLN A 81 -10.19 4.39 -11.02
C GLN A 81 -11.42 5.20 -10.56
N THR A 82 -12.63 4.70 -10.85
CA THR A 82 -13.86 5.34 -10.35
C THR A 82 -13.92 5.34 -8.83
N ALA A 83 -13.62 4.21 -8.19
CA ALA A 83 -13.63 4.08 -6.74
C ALA A 83 -12.57 4.97 -6.06
N MET A 84 -11.37 5.11 -6.65
CA MET A 84 -10.32 6.01 -6.14
C MET A 84 -10.73 7.48 -6.26
N GLN A 85 -11.44 7.86 -7.32
CA GLN A 85 -11.96 9.22 -7.45
C GLN A 85 -13.02 9.51 -6.39
N GLU A 86 -13.98 8.59 -6.21
CA GLU A 86 -15.01 8.71 -5.17
C GLU A 86 -14.39 8.75 -3.76
N LEU A 87 -13.41 7.90 -3.48
CA LEU A 87 -12.67 7.91 -2.21
C LEU A 87 -11.97 9.25 -1.96
N LYS A 88 -11.35 9.84 -2.99
CA LYS A 88 -10.71 11.16 -2.90
C LYS A 88 -11.74 12.25 -2.59
N ASP A 89 -12.88 12.24 -3.27
CA ASP A 89 -13.93 13.23 -3.06
C ASP A 89 -14.53 13.10 -1.65
N LEU A 90 -14.78 11.88 -1.18
CA LEU A 90 -15.23 11.60 0.19
C LEU A 90 -14.18 12.05 1.23
N ALA A 91 -12.89 11.78 1.00
CA ALA A 91 -11.84 12.20 1.92
C ALA A 91 -11.80 13.73 2.06
N LYS A 92 -12.00 14.45 0.96
CA LYS A 92 -12.14 15.91 0.96
C LYS A 92 -13.38 16.36 1.72
N ASP A 93 -14.53 15.76 1.46
CA ASP A 93 -15.80 16.19 2.05
C ASP A 93 -15.88 15.90 3.56
N TYR A 94 -15.40 14.74 4.00
CA TYR A 94 -15.48 14.32 5.41
C TYR A 94 -14.31 14.81 6.25
N PHE A 95 -13.10 14.89 5.69
CA PHE A 95 -11.89 15.21 6.45
C PHE A 95 -11.24 16.53 6.04
N GLY A 96 -11.70 17.18 4.96
CA GLY A 96 -11.08 18.41 4.45
C GLY A 96 -9.68 18.18 3.85
N VAL A 97 -9.34 16.94 3.50
CA VAL A 97 -8.01 16.55 3.01
C VAL A 97 -8.04 16.42 1.49
N GLU A 98 -7.06 17.04 0.82
CA GLU A 98 -6.84 16.85 -0.61
C GLU A 98 -5.90 15.66 -0.85
N GLY A 99 -6.31 14.73 -1.70
CA GLY A 99 -5.53 13.56 -2.07
C GLY A 99 -4.95 13.63 -3.50
N THR A 100 -3.89 12.85 -3.74
CA THR A 100 -3.34 12.62 -5.09
C THR A 100 -3.53 11.16 -5.48
N ILE A 101 -3.97 10.90 -6.71
CA ILE A 101 -4.16 9.54 -7.23
C ILE A 101 -2.93 9.17 -8.06
N TYR A 102 -2.34 8.03 -7.73
CA TYR A 102 -1.23 7.42 -8.47
C TYR A 102 -1.68 6.09 -9.06
N GLN A 103 -1.12 5.72 -10.21
CA GLN A 103 -1.34 4.41 -10.81
C GLN A 103 0.00 3.67 -10.90
N LEU A 104 0.13 2.62 -10.07
CA LEU A 104 1.28 1.73 -10.13
C LEU A 104 1.05 0.60 -11.13
N ARG A 105 2.08 0.32 -11.94
CA ARG A 105 2.15 -0.78 -12.91
C ARG A 105 3.56 -1.36 -12.91
N ALA A 106 3.77 -2.49 -13.58
CA ALA A 106 5.11 -3.09 -13.68
C ALA A 106 6.16 -2.11 -14.25
N GLU A 107 5.77 -1.20 -15.14
CA GLU A 107 6.66 -0.20 -15.75
C GLU A 107 6.94 1.00 -14.83
N HIS A 108 6.01 1.32 -13.94
CA HIS A 108 6.09 2.44 -12.99
C HIS A 108 5.54 1.97 -11.65
N ALA A 109 6.40 1.25 -10.92
CA ALA A 109 5.97 0.43 -9.79
C ALA A 109 6.20 1.10 -8.44
N SER A 110 6.62 2.37 -8.42
CA SER A 110 6.96 3.09 -7.19
C SER A 110 6.47 4.54 -7.20
N ILE A 111 6.21 5.05 -6.00
CA ILE A 111 5.97 6.47 -5.74
C ILE A 111 6.89 6.94 -4.63
N GLU A 112 7.37 8.18 -4.76
CA GLU A 112 8.01 8.90 -3.68
C GLU A 112 6.93 9.59 -2.84
N VAL A 113 7.05 9.49 -1.52
CA VAL A 113 6.17 10.13 -0.52
C VAL A 113 7.01 10.81 0.54
#